data_AF-A0A497LJM6-F1
#
_entry.id   AF-A0A497LJM6-F1
#
_cell.length_a   1.000
_cell.length_b   1.000
_cell.length_c   1.000
_cell.angle_alpha   90.00
_cell.angle_beta   90.00
_cell.angle_gamma   90.00
#
_symmetry.space_group_name_H-M   'P 1'
#
loop_
_entity.id
_entity.type
_entity.pdbx_description
1 polymer ?
#
loop_
_entity_poly.entity_id
_entity_poly.type
_entity_poly.pdbx_seq_one_letter_code
_entity_poly.pdbx_strand_id
1 'polypeptide(L)'
;MTGKTEASKKDVNRAVSWARYTVAINLALLAAGALLAKTFHAILILVVAGVGLVSFFGVLIIASFLSEEPNLNKGEMRKALTSSLILSFLTLMSVVAFVEVSSMDTAKTLIETFKWIVITIIAFYFGTRTIKEAREAINRKSQTAK
;
A
#
# COMPACT_ATOMS: atom_id res chain seq x y z
N MET A 1 30.43 -21.46 -9.31
CA MET A 1 28.94 -21.43 -9.33
C MET A 1 28.31 -20.99 -8.00
N THR A 2 29.07 -20.57 -6.99
CA THR A 2 28.59 -20.25 -5.62
C THR A 2 28.16 -18.80 -5.39
N GLY A 3 28.47 -17.87 -6.30
CA GLY A 3 28.19 -16.43 -6.11
C GLY A 3 26.73 -16.01 -6.33
N LYS A 4 25.95 -16.71 -7.18
CA LYS A 4 24.53 -16.36 -7.41
C LYS A 4 23.63 -16.73 -6.24
N THR A 5 23.97 -17.78 -5.48
CA THR A 5 23.16 -18.25 -4.34
C THR A 5 23.28 -17.38 -3.09
N GLU A 6 24.40 -16.68 -2.90
CA GLU A 6 24.56 -15.75 -1.77
C GLU A 6 23.89 -14.39 -2.01
N ALA A 7 23.97 -13.85 -3.24
CA ALA A 7 23.31 -12.61 -3.60
C ALA A 7 21.78 -12.75 -3.47
N SER A 8 21.20 -13.82 -4.01
CA SER A 8 19.77 -14.13 -3.90
C SER A 8 19.30 -14.30 -2.44
N LYS A 9 20.08 -14.98 -1.60
CA LYS A 9 19.75 -15.12 -0.16
C LYS A 9 19.73 -13.78 0.58
N LYS A 10 20.64 -12.87 0.25
CA LYS A 10 20.73 -11.55 0.89
C LYS A 10 19.52 -10.68 0.54
N ASP A 11 19.06 -10.73 -0.71
CA ASP A 11 17.90 -9.97 -1.18
C ASP A 11 16.59 -10.50 -0.61
N VAL A 12 16.43 -11.82 -0.53
CA VAL A 12 15.30 -12.47 0.15
C VAL A 12 15.26 -12.09 1.63
N ASN A 13 16.39 -12.12 2.33
CA ASN A 13 16.43 -11.78 3.75
C ASN A 13 16.13 -10.29 4.02
N ARG A 14 16.52 -9.40 3.08
CA ARG A 14 16.12 -7.98 3.10
C ARG A 14 14.62 -7.82 2.86
N ALA A 15 14.04 -8.49 1.87
CA ALA A 15 12.61 -8.44 1.59
C ALA A 15 11.77 -8.93 2.78
N VAL A 16 12.19 -10.03 3.44
CA VAL A 16 11.55 -10.55 4.66
C VAL A 16 11.67 -9.54 5.81
N SER A 17 12.80 -8.88 5.96
CA SER A 17 12.97 -7.83 6.98
C SER A 17 12.03 -6.65 6.75
N TRP A 18 11.93 -6.17 5.50
CA TRP A 18 10.97 -5.12 5.12
C TRP A 18 9.51 -5.54 5.35
N ALA A 19 9.14 -6.79 5.01
CA ALA A 19 7.82 -7.31 5.29
C ALA A 19 7.49 -7.29 6.79
N ARG A 20 8.44 -7.67 7.65
CA ARG A 20 8.28 -7.59 9.11
C ARG A 20 8.05 -6.15 9.57
N TYR A 21 8.79 -5.18 9.02
CA TYR A 21 8.58 -3.77 9.34
C TYR A 21 7.21 -3.27 8.86
N THR A 22 6.78 -3.60 7.65
CA THR A 22 5.45 -3.21 7.14
C THR A 22 4.33 -3.76 8.03
N VAL A 23 4.42 -5.03 8.44
CA VAL A 23 3.43 -5.64 9.35
C VAL A 23 3.47 -4.99 10.72
N ALA A 24 4.65 -4.76 11.30
CA ALA A 24 4.79 -4.11 12.60
C ALA A 24 4.24 -2.68 12.59
N ILE A 25 4.48 -1.91 11.52
CA ILE A 25 3.97 -0.55 11.37
C ILE A 25 2.45 -0.56 11.27
N ASN A 26 1.86 -1.45 10.46
CA ASN A 26 0.40 -1.57 10.35
C ASN A 26 -0.25 -1.97 11.69
N LEU A 27 0.36 -2.89 12.44
CA LEU A 27 -0.11 -3.26 13.78
C LEU A 27 0.00 -2.10 14.77
N ALA A 28 1.10 -1.34 14.73
CA ALA A 28 1.28 -0.17 15.57
C ALA A 28 0.27 0.93 15.24
N LEU A 29 0.00 1.18 13.95
CA LEU A 29 -1.05 2.09 13.49
C LEU A 29 -2.43 1.66 13.99
N LEU A 30 -2.75 0.37 13.90
CA LEU A 30 -4.02 -0.17 14.38
C LEU A 30 -4.16 -0.01 15.89
N ALA A 31 -3.13 -0.35 16.67
CA ALA A 31 -3.14 -0.24 18.12
C ALA A 31 -3.22 1.22 18.61
N ALA A 32 -2.42 2.11 18.01
CA ALA A 32 -2.48 3.54 18.28
C ALA A 32 -3.84 4.12 17.88
N GLY A 33 -4.38 3.70 16.73
CA GLY A 33 -5.69 4.08 16.27
C GLY A 33 -6.79 3.66 17.23
N ALA A 34 -6.77 2.42 17.74
CA ALA A 34 -7.76 1.93 18.70
C ALA A 34 -7.69 2.67 20.06
N LEU A 35 -6.48 3.01 20.53
CA LEU A 35 -6.29 3.80 21.74
C LEU A 35 -6.84 5.22 21.58
N LEU A 36 -6.52 5.88 20.46
CA LEU A 36 -6.91 7.26 20.20
C LEU A 36 -8.37 7.39 19.75
N ALA A 37 -8.96 6.35 19.15
CA ALA A 37 -10.36 6.31 18.75
C ALA A 37 -11.32 6.52 19.92
N LYS A 38 -10.93 6.07 21.13
CA LYS A 38 -11.70 6.31 22.35
C LYS A 38 -11.83 7.80 22.69
N THR A 39 -10.89 8.63 22.23
CA THR A 39 -10.84 10.06 22.54
C THR A 39 -11.24 10.92 21.34
N PHE A 40 -10.89 10.52 20.12
CA PHE A 40 -11.13 11.28 18.89
C PHE A 40 -11.54 10.38 17.72
N HIS A 41 -12.82 10.42 17.36
CA HIS A 41 -13.37 9.61 16.26
C HIS A 41 -12.77 9.97 14.88
N ALA A 42 -12.35 11.23 14.67
CA ALA A 42 -11.74 11.68 13.41
C ALA A 42 -10.39 11.00 13.10
N ILE A 43 -9.69 10.48 14.12
CA ILE A 43 -8.40 9.81 13.95
C ILE A 43 -8.55 8.43 13.28
N LEU A 44 -9.73 7.80 13.37
CA LEU A 44 -9.98 6.51 12.71
C LEU A 44 -9.77 6.60 11.19
N ILE A 45 -10.17 7.70 10.58
CA ILE A 45 -10.04 7.94 9.14
C ILE A 45 -8.56 7.88 8.74
N LEU A 46 -7.71 8.58 9.49
CA LEU A 46 -6.27 8.65 9.24
C LEU A 46 -5.58 7.30 9.44
N VAL A 47 -6.05 6.49 10.39
CA VAL A 47 -5.50 5.16 10.66
C VAL A 47 -5.79 4.20 9.51
N VAL A 48 -7.05 4.13 9.06
CA VAL A 48 -7.42 3.24 7.94
C VAL A 48 -6.70 3.68 6.66
N ALA A 49 -6.65 4.99 6.38
CA ALA A 49 -5.92 5.53 5.24
C ALA A 49 -4.41 5.25 5.32
N GLY A 50 -3.82 5.43 6.50
CA GLY A 50 -2.42 5.13 6.78
C GLY A 50 -2.07 3.67 6.54
N VAL A 51 -2.90 2.74 7.03
CA VAL A 51 -2.71 1.30 6.82
C VAL A 51 -2.76 0.94 5.33
N GLY A 52 -3.69 1.50 4.58
CA GLY A 52 -3.77 1.29 3.14
C GLY A 52 -2.51 1.77 2.41
N LEU A 53 -2.04 2.98 2.74
CA LEU A 53 -0.87 3.58 2.10
C LEU A 53 0.41 2.80 2.44
N VAL A 54 0.63 2.50 3.72
CA VAL A 54 1.79 1.73 4.19
C VAL A 54 1.81 0.33 3.58
N SER A 55 0.66 -0.33 3.50
CA SER A 55 0.55 -1.65 2.89
C SER A 55 0.86 -1.61 1.40
N PHE A 56 0.37 -0.61 0.67
CA PHE A 56 0.66 -0.42 -0.75
C PHE A 56 2.17 -0.26 -1.01
N PHE A 57 2.81 0.70 -0.33
CA PHE A 57 4.23 0.95 -0.50
C PHE A 57 5.08 -0.21 0.02
N GLY A 58 4.69 -0.84 1.13
CA GLY A 58 5.39 -1.99 1.69
C GLY A 58 5.40 -3.16 0.71
N VAL A 59 4.25 -3.52 0.13
CA VAL A 59 4.18 -4.60 -0.87
C VAL A 59 4.91 -4.22 -2.16
N LEU A 60 4.88 -2.95 -2.57
CA LEU A 60 5.63 -2.48 -3.73
C LEU A 60 7.14 -2.62 -3.54
N ILE A 61 7.67 -2.27 -2.37
CA ILE A 61 9.08 -2.43 -2.01
C ILE A 61 9.47 -3.91 -2.00
N ILE A 62 8.65 -4.76 -1.38
CA ILE A 62 8.88 -6.21 -1.35
C ILE A 62 8.90 -6.78 -2.77
N ALA A 63 7.93 -6.40 -3.60
CA ALA A 63 7.86 -6.85 -4.98
C ALA A 63 9.09 -6.38 -5.79
N SER A 64 9.53 -5.13 -5.58
CA SER A 64 10.72 -4.59 -6.25
C SER A 64 12.01 -5.31 -5.84
N PHE A 65 12.12 -5.82 -4.61
CA PHE A 65 13.28 -6.63 -4.20
C PHE A 65 13.22 -8.07 -4.71
N LEU A 66 12.01 -8.60 -4.95
CA LEU A 66 11.83 -9.95 -5.48
C LEU A 66 11.96 -10.02 -7.01
N SER A 67 11.72 -8.91 -7.72
CA SER A 67 12.02 -8.83 -9.14
C SER A 67 13.49 -8.57 -9.37
N GLU A 68 14.17 -9.52 -10.03
CA GLU A 68 15.53 -9.34 -10.56
C GLU A 68 15.57 -8.35 -11.75
N GLU A 69 14.41 -7.89 -12.21
CA GLU A 69 14.25 -6.90 -13.27
C GLU A 69 14.22 -5.47 -12.69
N PRO A 70 15.05 -4.53 -13.19
CA PRO A 70 15.08 -3.14 -12.71
C PRO A 70 13.81 -2.35 -13.02
N ASN A 71 12.88 -2.91 -13.81
CA ASN A 71 11.63 -2.27 -14.19
C ASN A 71 10.45 -2.95 -13.49
N LEU A 72 9.77 -2.20 -12.60
CA LEU A 72 8.51 -2.62 -11.98
C LEU A 72 7.55 -3.17 -13.03
N ASN A 73 7.22 -4.45 -12.91
CA ASN A 73 6.36 -5.15 -13.86
C ASN A 73 4.89 -4.82 -13.54
N LYS A 74 4.04 -4.74 -14.57
CA LYS A 74 2.59 -4.50 -14.44
C LYS A 74 1.94 -5.49 -13.46
N GLY A 75 2.44 -6.73 -13.41
CA GLY A 75 1.95 -7.77 -12.50
C GLY A 75 2.17 -7.46 -11.02
N GLU A 76 3.30 -6.85 -10.68
CA GLU A 76 3.68 -6.52 -9.30
C GLU A 76 2.87 -5.37 -8.75
N MET A 77 2.62 -4.37 -9.60
CA MET A 77 1.76 -3.24 -9.28
C MET A 77 0.33 -3.70 -8.98
N ARG A 78 -0.20 -4.67 -9.74
CA ARG A 78 -1.52 -5.28 -9.46
C ARG A 78 -1.53 -6.00 -8.11
N LYS A 79 -0.50 -6.79 -7.80
CA LYS A 79 -0.39 -7.50 -6.51
C LYS A 79 -0.35 -6.53 -5.33
N ALA A 80 0.45 -5.47 -5.42
CA ALA A 80 0.52 -4.43 -4.40
C ALA A 80 -0.84 -3.76 -4.18
N LEU A 81 -1.53 -3.38 -5.26
CA LEU A 81 -2.88 -2.82 -5.18
C LEU A 81 -3.87 -3.75 -4.48
N THR A 82 -4.00 -4.99 -4.96
CA THR A 82 -4.98 -5.93 -4.43
C THR A 82 -4.70 -6.23 -2.96
N SER A 83 -3.42 -6.39 -2.58
CA SER A 83 -3.05 -6.59 -1.18
C SER A 83 -3.40 -5.39 -0.30
N SER A 84 -3.12 -4.16 -0.75
CA SER A 84 -3.42 -2.94 0.01
C SER A 84 -4.92 -2.73 0.22
N LEU A 85 -5.74 -3.05 -0.80
CA LEU A 85 -7.20 -2.98 -0.70
C LEU A 85 -7.74 -4.02 0.28
N ILE A 86 -7.25 -5.26 0.23
CA ILE A 86 -7.65 -6.32 1.16
C ILE A 86 -7.27 -5.95 2.60
N LEU A 87 -6.05 -5.47 2.84
CA LEU A 87 -5.61 -5.03 4.17
C LEU A 87 -6.42 -3.85 4.68
N SER A 88 -6.73 -2.87 3.82
CA SER A 88 -7.56 -1.72 4.20
C SER A 88 -8.97 -2.16 4.58
N PHE A 89 -9.55 -3.10 3.81
CA PHE A 89 -10.87 -3.65 4.10
C PHE A 89 -10.90 -4.46 5.41
N LEU A 90 -9.91 -5.33 5.63
CA LEU A 90 -9.78 -6.09 6.88
C LEU A 90 -9.59 -5.17 8.09
N THR A 91 -8.81 -4.10 7.92
CA THR A 91 -8.61 -3.07 8.96
C THR A 91 -9.91 -2.38 9.29
N LEU A 92 -10.67 -1.98 8.27
CA LEU A 92 -11.97 -1.36 8.45
C LEU A 92 -12.94 -2.29 9.18
N MET A 93 -13.00 -3.57 8.78
CA MET A 93 -13.79 -4.59 9.46
C MET A 93 -13.36 -4.77 10.92
N SER A 94 -12.06 -4.77 11.21
CA SER A 94 -11.55 -4.85 12.57
C SER A 94 -11.96 -3.62 13.40
N VAL A 95 -11.93 -2.42 12.82
CA VAL A 95 -12.39 -1.20 13.50
C VAL A 95 -13.88 -1.31 13.82
N VAL A 96 -14.73 -1.70 12.86
CA VAL A 96 -16.17 -1.88 13.10
C VAL A 96 -16.46 -2.94 14.16
N ALA A 97 -15.72 -4.05 14.13
CA ALA A 97 -15.97 -5.19 15.01
C ALA A 97 -15.56 -4.94 16.46
N PHE A 98 -14.50 -4.16 16.70
CA PHE A 98 -13.91 -4.01 18.04
C PHE A 98 -14.06 -2.60 18.64
N VAL A 99 -14.30 -1.58 17.82
CA VAL A 99 -14.70 -0.26 18.31
C VAL A 99 -16.22 -0.26 18.37
N GLU A 100 -16.81 0.01 19.54
CA GLU A 100 -18.27 0.18 19.65
C GLU A 100 -18.69 1.40 18.82
N VAL A 101 -18.99 1.15 17.54
CA VAL A 101 -19.50 2.14 16.59
C VAL A 101 -20.98 2.34 16.91
N SER A 102 -21.27 3.01 18.03
CA SER A 102 -22.62 3.17 18.57
C SER A 102 -23.46 4.22 17.81
N SER A 103 -22.86 5.00 16.92
CA SER A 103 -23.54 6.06 16.16
C SER A 103 -23.58 5.80 14.66
N MET A 104 -24.76 6.02 14.08
CA MET A 104 -25.04 5.89 12.64
C MET A 104 -24.14 6.81 11.79
N ASP A 105 -23.65 7.91 12.36
CA ASP A 105 -22.70 8.82 11.71
C ASP A 105 -21.31 8.21 11.57
N THR A 106 -20.84 7.46 12.56
CA THR A 106 -19.51 6.83 12.49
C THR A 106 -19.47 5.74 11.41
N ALA A 107 -20.57 5.01 11.20
CA ALA A 107 -20.69 4.05 10.09
C ALA A 107 -20.61 4.73 8.72
N LYS A 108 -21.28 5.88 8.54
CA LYS A 108 -21.20 6.67 7.30
C LYS A 108 -19.78 7.18 7.06
N THR A 109 -19.13 7.73 8.09
CA THR A 109 -17.75 8.19 8.02
C THR A 109 -16.78 7.07 7.63
N LEU A 110 -17.00 5.85 8.14
CA LEU A 110 -16.20 4.69 7.76
C LEU A 110 -16.35 4.33 6.27
N ILE A 111 -17.58 4.30 5.77
CA ILE A 111 -17.86 4.01 4.36
C ILE A 111 -17.24 5.10 3.46
N GLU A 112 -17.36 6.37 3.85
CA GLU A 112 -16.76 7.48 3.12
C GLU A 112 -15.23 7.41 3.12
N THR A 113 -14.63 7.02 4.24
CA THR A 113 -13.18 6.77 4.34
C THR A 113 -12.74 5.65 3.41
N PHE A 114 -13.46 4.52 3.43
CA PHE A 114 -13.18 3.41 2.52
C PHE A 114 -13.24 3.85 1.06
N LYS A 115 -14.27 4.61 0.69
CA LYS A 115 -14.41 5.18 -0.65
C LYS A 115 -13.22 6.07 -1.00
N TRP A 116 -12.78 6.97 -0.10
CA TRP A 116 -11.59 7.80 -0.34
C TRP A 116 -10.33 6.97 -0.55
N ILE A 117 -10.11 5.93 0.25
CA ILE A 117 -8.96 5.03 0.10
C ILE A 117 -9.00 4.33 -1.26
N VAL A 118 -10.16 3.80 -1.65
CA VAL A 118 -10.35 3.17 -2.97
C VAL A 118 -10.06 4.17 -4.10
N ILE A 119 -10.59 5.39 -4.00
CA ILE A 119 -10.33 6.46 -4.99
C ILE A 119 -8.84 6.79 -5.05
N THR A 120 -8.16 6.99 -3.92
CA THR A 120 -6.74 7.28 -3.86
C THR A 120 -5.91 6.16 -4.50
N ILE A 121 -6.23 4.90 -4.19
CA ILE A 121 -5.54 3.74 -4.76
C ILE A 121 -5.76 3.67 -6.28
N ILE A 122 -6.99 3.88 -6.76
CA ILE A 122 -7.32 3.94 -8.18
C ILE A 122 -6.58 5.09 -8.87
N ALA A 123 -6.59 6.29 -8.28
CA ALA A 123 -5.91 7.46 -8.81
C ALA A 123 -4.39 7.25 -8.89
N PHE A 124 -3.80 6.60 -7.89
CA PHE A 124 -2.38 6.26 -7.89
C PHE A 124 -2.05 5.22 -8.98
N TYR A 125 -2.91 4.21 -9.17
CA TYR A 125 -2.77 3.21 -10.23
C TYR A 125 -2.78 3.83 -11.63
N PHE A 126 -3.82 4.63 -11.92
CA PHE A 126 -3.92 5.29 -13.22
C PHE A 126 -2.86 6.38 -13.37
N GLY A 127 -2.57 7.16 -12.33
CA GLY A 127 -1.58 8.23 -12.35
C GLY A 127 -0.17 7.73 -12.66
N THR A 128 0.29 6.68 -11.98
CA THR A 128 1.60 6.07 -12.25
C THR A 128 1.70 5.49 -13.66
N ARG A 129 0.61 4.91 -14.18
CA ARG A 129 0.55 4.44 -15.58
C ARG A 129 0.67 5.59 -16.58
N THR A 130 -0.08 6.67 -16.39
CA THR A 130 -0.05 7.83 -17.30
C THR A 130 1.32 8.50 -17.30
N ILE A 131 1.99 8.59 -16.15
CA ILE A 131 3.36 9.13 -16.05
C ILE A 131 4.36 8.25 -16.82
N LYS A 132 4.25 6.92 -16.72
CA LYS A 132 5.15 5.99 -17.43
C LYS A 132 4.96 6.10 -18.95
N GLU A 133 3.72 6.09 -19.42
CA GLU A 133 3.39 6.24 -20.84
C GLU A 133 3.80 7.62 -21.39
N ALA A 134 3.61 8.69 -20.61
CA ALA A 134 4.05 10.05 -20.98
C ALA A 134 5.58 10.16 -21.08
N ARG A 135 6.32 9.56 -20.15
CA ARG A 135 7.79 9.54 -20.17
C ARG A 135 8.33 8.79 -21.39
N GLU A 136 7.72 7.65 -21.73
CA GLU A 136 8.08 6.86 -22.91
C GLU A 136 7.77 7.62 -24.22
N ALA A 137 6.66 8.36 -24.28
CA ALA A 137 6.30 9.18 -25.43
C ALA A 137 7.27 10.36 -25.65
N ILE A 138 7.72 11.02 -24.57
CA ILE A 138 8.71 12.11 -24.64
C ILE A 138 10.07 11.57 -25.12
N ASN A 139 10.51 10.43 -24.59
CA ASN A 139 11.78 9.82 -25.01
C ASN A 139 11.77 9.36 -26.48
N ARG A 140 10.64 8.84 -26.99
CA ARG A 140 10.51 8.50 -28.42
C ARG A 140 10.64 9.72 -29.33
N LYS A 141 9.99 10.84 -28.97
CA LYS A 141 10.09 12.10 -29.73
C LYS A 141 11.52 12.65 -29.78
N SER A 142 12.30 12.49 -28.71
CA SER A 142 13.70 12.93 -28.65
C SER A 142 14.65 12.09 -29.53
N GLN A 143 14.30 10.83 -29.84
CA GLN A 143 15.13 9.96 -30.69
C GLN A 143 14.83 10.13 -32.18
N THR A 144 13.60 10.52 -32.55
CA THR A 144 13.21 10.81 -33.94
C THR A 144 13.63 12.19 -34.45
N ALA A 145 14.19 13.05 -33.58
CA ALA A 145 14.63 14.40 -33.92
C ALA A 145 16.16 14.54 -34.11
N LYS A 146 16.90 13.42 -34.10
CA LYS A 146 18.31 13.31 -34.48
C LYS A 146 18.42 12.53 -35.78
#